data_AF-A0A916DZF3-F1
#
_entry.id   AF-A0A916DZF3-F1
#
_cell.length_a   1.000
_cell.length_b   1.000
_cell.length_c   1.000
_cell.angle_alpha   90.00
_cell.angle_beta   90.00
_cell.angle_gamma   90.00
#
_symmetry.space_group_name_H-M   'P 1'
#
loop_
_entity.id
_entity.type
_entity.pdbx_description
1 polymer ?
#
loop_
_entity_poly.entity_id
_entity_poly.type
_entity_poly.pdbx_seq_one_letter_code
_entity_poly.pdbx_strand_id
1 'polypeptide(L)'
;MTEKIKENRKFIIEDISNGLERFPVSLIYDEIKEFEELRNIFYKYVNNCVTLPGTTSDSYYDGCDCKDDCESEDCGCKSTHGFFYVSRGLNPAFLQSTSILPNISSNSGCGWGVRSHTRKIRKGEFVCEYAGEIIKTDEAKRRWITAKEKNEDNYILCLKEHVKDRILRTNIDPTHIGNVGSRSIRKERHRNK
;
A
#
# COMPACT_ATOMS: atom_id res chain seq x y z
N MET A 1 -6.23 -21.54 45.57
CA MET A 1 -5.63 -21.51 44.22
C MET A 1 -6.69 -20.95 43.29
N THR A 2 -6.79 -19.62 43.20
CA THR A 2 -7.79 -18.91 42.40
C THR A 2 -7.11 -18.35 41.17
N GLU A 3 -7.51 -18.89 40.01
CA GLU A 3 -6.96 -18.57 38.70
C GLU A 3 -7.06 -17.07 38.43
N LYS A 4 -5.92 -16.45 38.14
CA LYS A 4 -5.88 -15.09 37.60
C LYS A 4 -6.41 -15.15 36.17
N ILE A 5 -7.66 -14.74 35.97
CA ILE A 5 -8.18 -14.38 34.65
C ILE A 5 -7.33 -13.20 34.16
N LYS A 6 -6.36 -13.47 33.28
CA LYS A 6 -5.65 -12.42 32.55
C LYS A 6 -6.65 -11.79 31.58
N GLU A 7 -7.24 -10.66 31.97
CA GLU A 7 -7.98 -9.78 31.05
C GLU A 7 -7.05 -9.44 29.87
N ASN A 8 -7.34 -10.03 28.72
CA ASN A 8 -6.63 -9.77 27.48
C ASN A 8 -7.17 -8.45 26.92
N ARG A 9 -6.78 -7.31 27.54
CA ARG A 9 -7.22 -5.98 27.09
C ARG A 9 -6.56 -5.65 25.76
N LYS A 10 -7.29 -5.93 24.68
CA LYS A 10 -7.00 -5.41 23.35
C LYS A 10 -7.64 -4.05 23.20
N PHE A 11 -6.88 -3.10 22.69
CA PHE A 11 -7.40 -1.80 22.31
C PHE A 11 -7.77 -1.80 20.84
N ILE A 12 -8.81 -1.06 20.49
CA ILE A 12 -9.34 -0.99 19.13
C ILE A 12 -9.57 0.47 18.77
N ILE A 13 -9.03 0.89 17.63
CA ILE A 13 -9.49 2.08 16.92
C ILE A 13 -10.36 1.59 15.78
N GLU A 14 -11.61 2.04 15.76
CA GLU A 14 -12.62 1.55 14.82
C GLU A 14 -12.26 1.87 13.37
N ASP A 15 -11.73 3.07 13.12
CA ASP A 15 -11.32 3.49 11.79
C ASP A 15 -10.13 4.47 11.80
N ILE A 16 -8.94 3.99 11.40
CA ILE A 16 -7.75 4.83 11.25
C ILE A 16 -7.75 5.65 9.96
N SER A 17 -8.65 5.34 9.01
CA SER A 17 -8.79 6.11 7.78
C SER A 17 -9.66 7.36 7.96
N ASN A 18 -10.40 7.44 9.07
CA ASN A 18 -11.33 8.53 9.38
C ASN A 18 -12.32 8.81 8.24
N GLY A 19 -12.91 7.75 7.68
CA GLY A 19 -13.89 7.81 6.60
C GLY A 19 -13.32 8.05 5.20
N LEU A 20 -12.00 8.09 5.03
CA LEU A 20 -11.37 8.26 3.70
C LEU A 20 -11.47 7.00 2.83
N GLU A 21 -11.61 5.84 3.45
CA GLU A 21 -11.81 4.56 2.78
C GLU A 21 -13.30 4.20 2.72
N ARG A 22 -13.69 3.41 1.71
CA ARG A 22 -15.09 2.95 1.56
C ARG A 22 -15.56 2.10 2.75
N PHE A 23 -14.64 1.37 3.37
CA PHE A 23 -14.89 0.53 4.53
C PHE A 23 -13.92 0.93 5.65
N PRO A 24 -14.36 0.92 6.92
CA PRO A 24 -13.52 1.32 8.03
C PRO A 24 -12.29 0.41 8.16
N VAL A 25 -11.14 1.01 8.45
CA VAL A 25 -9.88 0.29 8.65
C VAL A 25 -9.59 0.25 10.16
N SER A 26 -9.97 -0.86 10.80
CA SER A 26 -9.76 -0.99 12.25
C SER A 26 -8.31 -1.33 12.59
N LEU A 27 -7.77 -0.66 13.62
CA LEU A 27 -6.48 -0.99 14.22
C LEU A 27 -6.71 -1.70 15.55
N ILE A 28 -6.12 -2.88 15.70
CA ILE A 28 -6.17 -3.68 16.93
C ILE A 28 -4.74 -3.74 17.49
N TYR A 29 -4.55 -3.37 18.74
CA TYR A 29 -3.24 -3.34 19.39
C TYR A 29 -3.32 -3.84 20.84
N ASP A 30 -2.21 -4.40 21.33
CA ASP A 30 -2.15 -5.04 22.65
C ASP A 30 -1.46 -4.13 23.68
N GLU A 31 -0.54 -3.24 23.26
CA GLU A 31 0.18 -2.33 24.15
C GLU A 31 0.10 -0.86 23.70
N ILE A 32 -0.14 0.06 24.65
CA ILE A 32 -0.24 1.52 24.39
C ILE A 32 1.05 2.09 23.79
N LYS A 33 2.21 1.53 24.15
CA LYS A 33 3.51 1.97 23.62
C LYS A 33 3.59 1.77 22.10
N GLU A 34 3.09 0.66 21.59
CA GLU A 34 3.11 0.38 20.16
C GLU A 34 2.18 1.35 19.39
N PHE A 35 1.09 1.79 20.03
CA PHE A 35 0.19 2.80 19.45
C PHE A 35 0.87 4.18 19.32
N GLU A 36 1.63 4.62 20.31
CA GLU A 36 2.39 5.88 20.22
C GLU A 36 3.51 5.79 19.18
N GLU A 37 4.18 4.64 19.05
CA GLU A 37 5.15 4.39 17.97
C GLU A 37 4.49 4.49 16.59
N LEU A 38 3.29 3.92 16.42
CA LEU A 38 2.52 4.06 15.19
C LEU A 38 2.14 5.52 14.90
N ARG A 39 1.72 6.28 15.91
CA ARG A 39 1.31 7.69 15.75
C ARG A 39 2.48 8.59 15.39
N ASN A 40 3.68 8.29 15.91
CA ASN A 40 4.89 9.05 15.63
C ASN A 40 5.47 8.78 14.24
N ILE A 41 5.26 7.59 13.69
CA ILE A 41 5.68 7.25 12.32
C ILE A 41 4.66 7.82 11.34
N PHE A 42 3.37 7.53 11.53
CA PHE A 42 2.30 7.83 10.59
C PHE A 42 1.48 9.04 11.02
N TYR A 43 1.90 10.21 10.56
CA TYR A 43 1.24 11.48 10.89
C TYR A 43 -0.10 11.65 10.17
N LYS A 44 -0.25 11.14 8.92
CA LYS A 44 -1.44 11.41 8.10
C LYS A 44 -1.87 10.22 7.24
N TYR A 45 -3.15 9.85 7.34
CA TYR A 45 -3.78 8.90 6.41
C TYR A 45 -4.17 9.59 5.10
N VAL A 46 -3.89 8.96 3.96
CA VAL A 46 -4.34 9.39 2.63
C VAL A 46 -4.89 8.20 1.86
N ASN A 47 -5.85 8.42 0.96
CA ASN A 47 -6.34 7.37 0.07
C ASN A 47 -5.50 7.29 -1.22
N ASN A 48 -5.12 8.45 -1.77
CA ASN A 48 -4.31 8.57 -2.99
C ASN A 48 -2.91 9.14 -2.68
N CYS A 49 -1.95 8.89 -3.58
CA CYS A 49 -0.63 9.51 -3.49
C CYS A 49 -0.71 11.04 -3.50
N VAL A 50 0.20 11.69 -2.75
CA VAL A 50 0.29 13.15 -2.68
C VAL A 50 1.61 13.65 -3.23
N THR A 51 1.58 14.71 -4.01
CA THR A 51 2.79 15.39 -4.50
C THR A 51 3.12 16.59 -3.63
N LEU A 52 4.41 16.90 -3.51
CA LEU A 52 4.84 18.14 -2.85
C LEU A 52 4.39 19.37 -3.67
N PRO A 53 4.05 20.49 -3.00
CA PRO A 53 3.72 21.75 -3.68
C PRO A 53 4.79 22.14 -4.70
N GLY A 54 4.36 22.52 -5.92
CA GLY A 54 5.27 22.91 -7.01
C GLY A 54 5.80 21.75 -7.87
N THR A 55 5.31 20.53 -7.67
CA THR A 55 5.53 19.41 -8.61
C THR A 55 4.36 19.35 -9.58
N THR A 56 4.61 19.49 -10.89
CA THR A 56 3.60 19.28 -11.92
C THR A 56 3.51 17.79 -12.24
N SER A 57 2.28 17.28 -12.30
CA SER A 57 1.98 15.94 -12.83
C SER A 57 1.48 16.14 -14.26
N ASP A 58 2.40 16.13 -15.22
CA ASP A 58 2.00 16.11 -16.62
C ASP A 58 1.47 14.70 -16.92
N SER A 59 0.18 14.59 -17.27
CA SER A 59 -0.38 13.30 -17.67
C SER A 59 0.27 12.88 -18.98
N TYR A 60 0.96 11.73 -18.97
CA TYR A 60 1.47 11.13 -20.21
C TYR A 60 0.33 10.61 -21.11
N TYR A 61 -0.86 10.42 -20.56
CA TYR A 61 -2.01 9.80 -21.21
C TYR A 61 -3.17 10.79 -21.30
N ASP A 62 -3.66 11.03 -22.52
CA ASP A 62 -4.73 11.98 -22.82
C ASP A 62 -6.14 11.42 -22.54
N GLY A 63 -6.26 10.14 -22.18
CA GLY A 63 -7.54 9.50 -21.93
C GLY A 63 -8.21 8.97 -23.20
N CYS A 64 -9.54 8.84 -23.15
CA CYS A 64 -10.39 8.49 -24.29
C CYS A 64 -11.65 9.36 -24.30
N ASP A 65 -12.22 9.59 -25.48
CA ASP A 65 -13.42 10.43 -25.65
C ASP A 65 -14.75 9.66 -25.60
N CYS A 66 -14.71 8.41 -25.14
CA CYS A 66 -15.86 7.52 -24.98
C CYS A 66 -17.00 8.22 -24.23
N LYS A 67 -18.24 8.04 -24.71
CA LYS A 67 -19.47 8.55 -24.07
C LYS A 67 -20.26 7.44 -23.36
N ASP A 68 -19.80 6.20 -23.48
CA ASP A 68 -20.26 5.01 -22.79
C ASP A 68 -19.29 4.65 -21.65
N ASP A 69 -19.51 3.51 -20.99
CA ASP A 69 -18.61 2.95 -19.97
C ASP A 69 -17.32 2.36 -20.57
N CYS A 70 -16.79 3.00 -21.63
CA CYS A 70 -15.63 2.59 -22.42
C CYS A 70 -15.76 1.21 -23.08
N GLU A 71 -16.98 0.70 -23.23
CA GLU A 71 -17.25 -0.63 -23.80
C GLU A 71 -16.96 -0.70 -25.29
N SER A 72 -17.08 0.42 -26.01
CA SER A 72 -16.83 0.57 -27.45
C SER A 72 -15.46 0.03 -27.90
N GLU A 73 -15.42 -0.75 -28.98
CA GLU A 73 -14.22 -1.45 -29.49
C GLU A 73 -13.02 -0.53 -29.77
N ASP A 74 -13.28 0.71 -30.17
CA ASP A 74 -12.31 1.74 -30.53
C ASP A 74 -11.82 2.60 -29.34
N CYS A 75 -12.16 2.23 -28.10
CA CYS A 75 -11.69 2.93 -26.92
C CYS A 75 -10.14 2.96 -26.84
N GLY A 76 -9.57 4.17 -26.86
CA GLY A 76 -8.12 4.39 -26.74
C GLY A 76 -7.49 3.73 -25.50
N CYS A 77 -8.24 3.60 -24.39
CA CYS A 77 -7.78 3.00 -23.14
C CYS A 77 -7.49 1.50 -23.24
N LYS A 78 -8.17 0.77 -24.14
CA LYS A 78 -8.00 -0.68 -24.28
C LYS A 78 -7.17 -1.11 -25.48
N SER A 79 -6.84 -0.17 -26.36
CA SER A 79 -6.17 -0.40 -27.65
C SER A 79 -4.89 -1.25 -27.58
N THR A 80 -4.11 -1.17 -26.49
CA THR A 80 -2.82 -1.88 -26.40
C THR A 80 -2.93 -3.26 -25.74
N HIS A 81 -3.66 -3.36 -24.62
CA HIS A 81 -3.64 -4.56 -23.77
C HIS A 81 -5.04 -5.07 -23.38
N GLY A 82 -6.12 -4.46 -23.89
CA GLY A 82 -7.47 -4.75 -23.43
C GLY A 82 -7.73 -4.24 -22.00
N PHE A 83 -8.78 -4.74 -21.36
CA PHE A 83 -9.10 -4.39 -19.97
C PHE A 83 -8.31 -5.24 -18.98
N PHE A 84 -7.58 -4.59 -18.08
CA PHE A 84 -6.91 -5.26 -16.96
C PHE A 84 -7.91 -5.82 -15.94
N TYR A 85 -9.10 -5.22 -15.81
CA TYR A 85 -10.16 -5.65 -14.91
C TYR A 85 -11.46 -5.90 -15.67
N VAL A 86 -12.19 -6.92 -15.23
CA VAL A 86 -13.57 -7.22 -15.62
C VAL A 86 -14.47 -7.13 -14.40
N SER A 87 -15.79 -7.24 -14.57
CA SER A 87 -16.77 -7.17 -13.48
C SER A 87 -16.52 -8.13 -12.31
N ARG A 88 -15.71 -9.18 -12.52
CA ARG A 88 -15.34 -10.18 -11.51
C ARG A 88 -13.95 -9.99 -10.89
N GLY A 89 -13.23 -8.91 -11.21
CA GLY A 89 -11.87 -8.65 -10.74
C GLY A 89 -10.84 -8.62 -11.88
N LEU A 90 -9.58 -8.92 -11.60
CA LEU A 90 -8.52 -8.94 -12.60
C LEU A 90 -8.90 -9.87 -13.76
N ASN A 91 -8.72 -9.39 -14.99
CA ASN A 91 -8.98 -10.15 -16.19
C ASN A 91 -8.10 -11.43 -16.18
N PRO A 92 -8.68 -12.64 -16.34
CA PRO A 92 -7.95 -13.91 -16.27
C PRO A 92 -6.75 -14.03 -17.20
N ALA A 93 -6.73 -13.29 -18.33
CA ALA A 93 -5.56 -13.19 -19.20
C ALA A 93 -4.29 -12.73 -18.45
N PHE A 94 -4.44 -11.89 -17.42
CA PHE A 94 -3.32 -11.39 -16.60
C PHE A 94 -3.04 -12.23 -15.35
N LEU A 95 -3.90 -13.20 -15.01
CA LEU A 95 -3.68 -14.11 -13.87
C LEU A 95 -2.62 -15.19 -14.15
N GLN A 96 -2.15 -15.31 -15.39
CA GLN A 96 -1.11 -16.27 -15.80
C GLN A 96 0.31 -15.84 -15.41
N SER A 97 0.53 -14.55 -15.08
CA SER A 97 1.80 -14.11 -14.50
C SER A 97 1.95 -14.70 -13.10
N THR A 98 2.98 -15.55 -12.96
CA THR A 98 3.38 -16.33 -11.78
C THR A 98 2.81 -15.81 -10.46
N SER A 99 1.76 -16.49 -9.98
CA SER A 99 1.28 -16.32 -8.62
C SER A 99 2.31 -16.92 -7.65
N ILE A 100 3.29 -16.13 -7.23
CA ILE A 100 4.00 -16.43 -5.99
C ILE A 100 2.97 -16.13 -4.90
N LEU A 101 2.30 -17.14 -4.36
CA LEU A 101 1.46 -16.97 -3.17
C LEU A 101 2.40 -16.55 -2.04
N PRO A 102 2.35 -15.30 -1.54
CA PRO A 102 3.05 -15.00 -0.31
C PRO A 102 2.26 -15.70 0.80
N ASN A 103 2.85 -16.75 1.37
CA ASN A 103 2.42 -17.25 2.66
C ASN A 103 2.73 -16.14 3.68
N ILE A 104 1.77 -15.25 3.92
CA ILE A 104 1.84 -14.28 5.00
C ILE A 104 1.39 -15.03 6.26
N SER A 105 2.31 -15.79 6.85
CA SER A 105 2.17 -16.21 8.24
C SER A 105 2.66 -15.06 9.12
N SER A 106 1.88 -14.69 10.13
CA SER A 106 2.35 -13.81 11.20
C SER A 106 3.46 -14.53 11.99
N ASN A 107 4.69 -14.49 11.52
CA ASN A 107 5.83 -14.75 12.37
C ASN A 107 5.92 -13.57 13.35
N SER A 108 6.08 -13.87 14.63
CA SER A 108 6.16 -12.94 15.77
C SER A 108 7.40 -12.01 15.74
N GLY A 109 7.96 -11.73 14.56
CA GLY A 109 9.14 -10.88 14.33
C GLY A 109 8.96 -9.81 13.24
N CYS A 110 7.84 -9.81 12.52
CA CYS A 110 7.60 -8.92 11.37
C CYS A 110 6.90 -7.61 11.74
N GLY A 111 6.71 -7.28 13.02
CA GLY A 111 6.00 -6.05 13.43
C GLY A 111 4.53 -6.04 13.00
N TRP A 112 4.01 -4.84 12.67
CA TRP A 112 2.61 -4.62 12.27
C TRP A 112 2.26 -5.27 10.92
N GLY A 113 1.03 -5.78 10.80
CA GLY A 113 0.52 -6.37 9.57
C GLY A 113 -0.98 -6.12 9.39
N VAL A 114 -1.45 -6.26 8.15
CA VAL A 114 -2.86 -6.04 7.76
C VAL A 114 -3.52 -7.39 7.45
N ARG A 115 -4.77 -7.55 7.90
CA ARG A 115 -5.58 -8.73 7.57
C ARG A 115 -7.02 -8.32 7.25
N SER A 116 -7.65 -9.03 6.32
CA SER A 116 -9.10 -8.91 6.12
C SER A 116 -9.85 -9.60 7.26
N HIS A 117 -10.72 -8.85 7.94
CA HIS A 117 -11.52 -9.38 9.06
C HIS A 117 -12.91 -9.88 8.63
N THR A 118 -13.51 -9.25 7.61
CA THR A 118 -14.93 -9.42 7.29
C THR A 118 -15.20 -10.45 6.21
N ARG A 119 -14.25 -10.68 5.29
CA ARG A 119 -14.44 -11.63 4.18
C ARG A 119 -13.13 -12.21 3.65
N LYS A 120 -13.24 -13.37 3.02
CA LYS A 120 -12.17 -13.91 2.19
C LYS A 120 -12.02 -13.04 0.94
N ILE A 121 -10.78 -12.68 0.62
CA ILE A 121 -10.42 -11.98 -0.62
C ILE A 121 -10.26 -13.03 -1.71
N ARG A 122 -10.95 -12.87 -2.85
CA ARG A 122 -10.82 -13.82 -3.97
C ARG A 122 -9.55 -13.53 -4.77
N LYS A 123 -8.97 -14.55 -5.40
CA LYS A 123 -7.82 -14.38 -6.29
C LYS A 123 -8.20 -13.40 -7.42
N GLY A 124 -7.34 -12.41 -7.68
CA GLY A 124 -7.56 -11.37 -8.69
C GLY A 124 -8.42 -10.20 -8.21
N GLU A 125 -8.84 -10.19 -6.94
CA GLU A 125 -9.56 -9.06 -6.38
C GLU A 125 -8.61 -7.94 -5.96
N PHE A 126 -8.99 -6.69 -6.24
CA PHE A 126 -8.26 -5.52 -5.76
C PHE A 126 -8.32 -5.44 -4.23
N VAL A 127 -7.20 -5.07 -3.61
CA VAL A 127 -7.08 -4.94 -2.15
C VAL A 127 -6.99 -3.48 -1.76
N CYS A 128 -5.85 -2.84 -2.03
CA CYS A 128 -5.61 -1.43 -1.80
C CYS A 128 -4.41 -0.98 -2.64
N GLU A 129 -4.26 0.33 -2.81
CA GLU A 129 -3.07 0.93 -3.41
C GLU A 129 -1.89 0.94 -2.43
N TYR A 130 -0.70 1.25 -2.93
CA TYR A 130 0.44 1.66 -2.12
C TYR A 130 0.58 3.18 -2.19
N ALA A 131 -0.18 3.89 -1.37
CA ALA A 131 -0.26 5.35 -1.45
C ALA A 131 0.64 6.03 -0.41
N GLY A 132 1.29 7.11 -0.84
CA GLY A 132 2.08 7.97 0.04
C GLY A 132 2.61 9.23 -0.65
N GLU A 133 3.68 9.81 -0.12
CA GLU A 133 4.32 10.97 -0.74
C GLU A 133 5.07 10.57 -2.01
N ILE A 134 4.79 11.23 -3.13
CA ILE A 134 5.63 11.12 -4.33
C ILE A 134 6.85 12.01 -4.13
N ILE A 135 8.02 11.38 -4.06
CA ILE A 135 9.29 12.06 -3.77
C ILE A 135 10.30 11.91 -4.91
N LYS A 136 11.11 12.96 -5.08
CA LYS A 136 12.21 12.96 -6.05
C LYS A 136 13.28 11.93 -5.67
N THR A 137 14.03 11.49 -6.67
CA THR A 137 15.07 10.47 -6.49
C THR A 137 16.11 10.84 -5.43
N ASP A 138 16.52 12.10 -5.34
CA ASP A 138 17.53 12.51 -4.35
C ASP A 138 16.95 12.57 -2.93
N GLU A 139 15.68 12.95 -2.81
CA GLU A 139 14.97 12.90 -1.53
C GLU A 139 14.77 11.44 -1.06
N ALA A 140 14.42 10.54 -1.98
CA ALA A 140 14.32 9.11 -1.68
C ALA A 140 15.66 8.53 -1.19
N LYS A 141 16.78 8.88 -1.84
CA LYS A 141 18.12 8.48 -1.38
C LYS A 141 18.42 9.04 0.01
N ARG A 142 18.15 10.32 0.24
CA ARG A 142 18.38 11.00 1.54
C ARG A 142 17.61 10.30 2.66
N ARG A 143 16.30 10.09 2.48
CA ARG A 143 15.44 9.40 3.46
C ARG A 143 15.90 7.96 3.71
N TRP A 144 16.28 7.23 2.66
CA TRP A 144 16.82 5.87 2.80
C TRP A 144 18.13 5.81 3.62
N ILE A 145 19.07 6.72 3.35
CA ILE A 145 20.33 6.80 4.11
C ILE A 145 20.05 7.10 5.58
N THR A 146 19.21 8.10 5.86
CA THR A 146 18.84 8.47 7.24
C THR A 146 18.16 7.32 7.97
N ALA A 147 17.20 6.64 7.36
CA ALA A 147 16.52 5.49 7.96
C ALA A 147 17.51 4.36 8.25
N LYS A 148 18.44 4.08 7.31
CA LYS A 148 19.48 3.07 7.48
C LYS A 148 20.42 3.40 8.65
N GLU A 149 20.87 4.65 8.77
CA GLU A 149 21.74 5.11 9.86
C GLU A 149 21.06 5.00 11.23
N LYS A 150 19.75 5.26 11.29
CA LYS A 150 18.95 5.16 12.50
C LYS A 150 18.43 3.74 12.79
N ASN A 151 18.70 2.78 11.92
CA ASN A 151 18.16 1.42 11.99
C ASN A 151 16.60 1.40 12.04
N GLU A 152 15.99 2.32 11.28
CA GLU A 152 14.54 2.42 11.07
C GLU A 152 14.11 1.57 9.86
N ASP A 153 12.81 1.29 9.79
CA ASP A 153 12.24 0.52 8.67
C ASP A 153 12.17 1.39 7.40
N ASN A 154 12.22 0.76 6.22
CA ASN A 154 12.16 1.43 4.92
C ASN A 154 10.85 1.10 4.20
N TYR A 155 10.08 2.14 3.90
CA TYR A 155 8.80 2.02 3.19
C TYR A 155 8.84 2.60 1.76
N ILE A 156 10.00 3.06 1.29
CA ILE A 156 10.09 3.68 -0.04
C ILE A 156 9.92 2.63 -1.13
N LEU A 157 8.87 2.78 -1.95
CA LEU A 157 8.65 2.01 -3.16
C LEU A 157 9.19 2.79 -4.36
N CYS A 158 10.14 2.19 -5.10
CA CYS A 158 10.68 2.76 -6.33
C CYS A 158 10.15 1.99 -7.54
N LEU A 159 9.28 2.64 -8.31
CA LEU A 159 8.76 2.14 -9.58
C LEU A 159 9.65 2.65 -10.72
N LYS A 160 10.02 1.74 -11.62
CA LYS A 160 10.71 2.05 -12.87
C LYS A 160 9.88 1.51 -14.03
N GLU A 161 9.28 2.42 -14.77
CA GLU A 161 8.44 2.09 -15.92
C GLU A 161 9.24 2.32 -17.19
N HIS A 162 9.42 1.25 -17.95
CA HIS A 162 10.16 1.29 -19.20
C HIS A 162 9.18 1.63 -20.32
N VAL A 163 9.28 2.84 -20.87
CA VAL A 163 8.39 3.35 -21.92
C VAL A 163 9.24 3.67 -23.14
N LYS A 164 9.13 2.86 -24.20
CA LYS A 164 9.87 3.01 -25.47
C LYS A 164 11.37 3.31 -25.25
N ASP A 165 11.75 4.57 -25.33
CA ASP A 165 13.10 5.13 -25.28
C ASP A 165 13.48 5.77 -23.94
N ARG A 166 12.57 5.77 -22.95
CA ARG A 166 12.77 6.39 -21.65
C ARG A 166 12.39 5.48 -20.49
N ILE A 167 13.01 5.73 -19.35
CA ILE A 167 12.65 5.08 -18.08
C ILE A 167 12.04 6.15 -17.18
N LEU A 168 10.75 6.01 -16.87
CA LEU A 168 10.07 6.84 -15.90
C LEU A 168 10.31 6.24 -14.51
N ARG A 169 10.69 7.10 -13.56
CA ARG A 169 10.94 6.68 -12.18
C ARG A 169 10.04 7.43 -11.23
N THR A 170 9.23 6.68 -10.49
CA THR A 170 8.35 7.20 -9.45
C THR A 170 8.78 6.61 -8.11
N ASN A 171 9.06 7.46 -7.12
CA ASN A 171 9.35 6.99 -5.76
C ASN A 171 8.18 7.41 -4.87
N ILE A 172 7.59 6.46 -4.16
CA ILE A 172 6.48 6.65 -3.24
C ILE A 172 6.99 6.33 -1.84
N ASP A 173 6.86 7.27 -0.91
CA ASP A 173 7.24 7.12 0.48
C ASP A 173 6.04 7.33 1.40
N PRO A 174 5.47 6.25 1.96
CA PRO A 174 4.34 6.33 2.86
C PRO A 174 4.74 6.44 4.33
N THR A 175 6.03 6.69 4.64
CA THR A 175 6.55 6.69 6.01
C THR A 175 5.75 7.62 6.92
N HIS A 176 5.47 8.86 6.47
CA HIS A 176 4.74 9.86 7.26
C HIS A 176 3.31 10.11 6.79
N ILE A 177 3.08 9.99 5.48
CA ILE A 177 1.79 10.20 4.84
C ILE A 177 1.51 8.99 3.97
N GLY A 178 0.52 8.17 4.31
CA GLY A 178 0.24 6.95 3.56
C GLY A 178 -1.10 6.30 3.88
N ASN A 179 -1.41 5.20 3.19
CA ASN A 179 -2.64 4.44 3.39
C ASN A 179 -2.40 3.12 4.16
N VAL A 180 -3.40 2.25 4.22
CA VAL A 180 -3.29 0.92 4.82
C VAL A 180 -2.29 0.00 4.10
N GLY A 181 -2.05 0.20 2.80
CA GLY A 181 -1.15 -0.62 1.99
C GLY A 181 0.30 -0.60 2.47
N SER A 182 0.76 0.53 3.02
CA SER A 182 2.10 0.65 3.62
C SER A 182 2.30 -0.19 4.87
N ARG A 183 1.20 -0.55 5.56
CA ARG A 183 1.21 -1.39 6.78
C ARG A 183 1.35 -2.88 6.51
N SER A 184 1.35 -3.29 5.24
CA SER A 184 1.49 -4.70 4.83
C SER A 184 2.94 -5.11 4.57
N ILE A 185 3.88 -4.16 4.52
CA ILE A 185 5.27 -4.41 4.15
C ILE A 185 6.17 -4.21 5.38
N ARG A 186 6.53 -5.31 6.05
CA ARG A 186 7.73 -5.36 6.87
C ARG A 186 8.54 -6.58 6.49
N LYS A 187 9.78 -6.35 6.03
CA LYS A 187 10.73 -7.44 5.82
C LYS A 187 11.19 -7.97 7.18
N GLU A 188 11.25 -9.28 7.26
CA GLU A 188 11.83 -10.02 8.37
C GLU A 188 13.23 -9.47 8.68
N ARG A 189 13.46 -9.01 9.91
CA ARG A 189 14.83 -8.71 10.37
C ARG A 189 15.52 -10.06 10.48
N HIS A 190 16.46 -10.35 9.59
CA HIS A 190 17.37 -11.48 9.80
C HIS A 190 18.03 -11.29 11.17
N ARG A 191 17.60 -12.09 12.16
CA ARG A 191 18.36 -12.27 13.39
C ARG A 191 19.65 -12.96 12.96
N ASN A 192 20.76 -12.23 12.98
CA ASN A 192 22.06 -12.87 13.05
C ASN A 192 22.05 -13.76 14.29
N LYS A 193 22.20 -15.07 14.06
CA LYS A 193 22.57 -16.03 15.11
C LYS A 193 24.01 -15.78 15.53
#